data_AF-A0A938UTD3-F1
#
_entry.id   AF-A0A938UTD3-F1
#
_cell.length_a   1.000
_cell.length_b   1.000
_cell.length_c   1.000
_cell.angle_alpha   90.00
_cell.angle_beta   90.00
_cell.angle_gamma   90.00
#
_symmetry.space_group_name_H-M   'P 1'
#
loop_
_entity.id
_entity.type
_entity.pdbx_description
1 polymer ?
#
loop_
_entity_poly.entity_id
_entity_poly.type
_entity_poly.pdbx_seq_one_letter_code
_entity_poly.pdbx_strand_id
1 'polypeptide(L)'
;MRPCVAAFGCLALLACGNATTPPPTTGGAKNDTATGGSEVAPGDAVAGTDASAPLEDAATTADADTAAGCTVSADCKGDKELCVNGVCQPQTPCKSDKQCTALGQVCKQSTGVCVACLQDADCPKDNTCKANTCVAPGAPCASSKDCGSTKVCDKAAKVCVECLSGEDCAKGYACQDSVCIPQTCAPGSASCVDAANLKTCNAEGTDWASAACPANHTCDADKCQPLVCAPNAIVCEAGKLVTCNAKGTASAKADCPVNLVCLGDACKAPACKAGETQCQEGKLATCKADQSGFDVAACQPGQTCAGNACAAVVCEAGKEFCTGTNAMKCDATGTKPELLVDCLAISSQKSICLGGKCVPQACTAGSTGCLDAQTLATCKADGTGYDNSTCGSGKACEGGACKQTVCTANQTYCEGAKLMTCNGTGTAATLSKDCAAGGQSCANGACATVQTGFAVKAGFAVVPDSGAGAYKVIDQGFEALSACGGAYCVRGGFQ
;
A
#
# COMPACT_ATOMS: atom_id res chain seq x y z
N MET A 1 60.39 29.03 -16.00
CA MET A 1 60.06 30.03 -17.04
C MET A 1 58.58 30.34 -16.94
N ARG A 2 58.24 31.50 -16.39
CA ARG A 2 57.02 32.27 -16.75
C ARG A 2 57.36 33.08 -18.01
N PRO A 3 56.41 33.47 -18.88
CA PRO A 3 55.49 34.60 -18.63
C PRO A 3 54.00 34.24 -18.92
N CYS A 4 52.98 34.84 -18.27
CA CYS A 4 52.49 36.24 -18.34
C CYS A 4 51.93 36.59 -19.73
N VAL A 5 50.84 37.33 -19.97
CA VAL A 5 49.94 38.26 -19.25
C VAL A 5 48.86 38.65 -20.31
N ALA A 6 47.56 38.85 -20.06
CA ALA A 6 46.91 40.05 -19.52
C ALA A 6 45.40 39.75 -19.33
N ALA A 7 44.67 40.09 -18.27
CA ALA A 7 44.66 41.21 -17.33
C ALA A 7 43.91 42.48 -17.81
N PHE A 8 43.14 43.01 -16.85
CA PHE A 8 42.45 44.30 -16.72
C PHE A 8 40.97 44.38 -17.14
N GLY A 9 40.04 44.77 -16.27
CA GLY A 9 40.16 45.16 -14.85
C GLY A 9 38.96 45.95 -14.34
N CYS A 10 38.68 45.77 -13.05
CA CYS A 10 38.32 46.75 -12.00
C CYS A 10 37.06 47.62 -12.20
N LEU A 11 36.25 47.93 -11.17
CA LEU A 11 36.59 48.38 -9.82
C LEU A 11 35.32 48.23 -8.93
N ALA A 12 35.33 47.41 -7.87
CA ALA A 12 35.40 47.75 -6.42
C ALA A 12 34.21 48.57 -5.87
N LEU A 13 33.60 48.25 -4.72
CA LEU A 13 34.19 48.25 -3.37
C LEU A 13 33.27 47.61 -2.30
N LEU A 14 33.92 46.95 -1.32
CA LEU A 14 33.69 46.91 0.16
C LEU A 14 32.31 46.45 0.71
N ALA A 15 32.17 45.73 1.83
CA ALA A 15 33.03 44.96 2.75
C ALA A 15 32.12 44.39 3.87
N CYS A 16 32.51 43.23 4.45
CA CYS A 16 32.21 42.70 5.81
C CYS A 16 30.73 42.54 6.23
N GLY A 17 30.26 41.51 6.92
CA GLY A 17 30.87 40.36 7.59
C GLY A 17 29.88 39.82 8.65
N ASN A 18 29.80 38.49 8.75
CA ASN A 18 29.31 37.63 9.83
C ASN A 18 27.84 37.63 10.34
N ALA A 19 27.16 36.52 10.00
CA ALA A 19 26.60 35.47 10.86
C ALA A 19 25.89 35.83 12.19
N THR A 20 24.64 35.35 12.35
CA THR A 20 24.19 34.37 13.39
C THR A 20 22.66 34.12 13.30
N THR A 21 22.24 32.85 13.36
CA THR A 21 20.87 32.34 13.64
C THR A 21 20.48 32.58 15.12
N PRO A 22 19.21 32.54 15.62
CA PRO A 22 18.27 31.38 15.60
C PRO A 22 16.74 31.76 15.74
N PRO A 23 15.79 30.98 16.34
CA PRO A 23 14.75 30.25 15.58
C PRO A 23 13.30 30.48 16.15
N PRO A 24 12.31 29.53 16.17
CA PRO A 24 10.90 29.80 15.85
C PRO A 24 9.95 29.79 17.07
N THR A 25 8.68 30.16 16.89
CA THR A 25 7.64 30.02 17.92
C THR A 25 6.46 29.15 17.47
N THR A 26 6.21 28.11 18.28
CA THR A 26 5.08 27.17 18.30
C THR A 26 4.20 27.41 19.53
N GLY A 27 2.94 26.98 19.45
CA GLY A 27 2.02 26.75 20.59
C GLY A 27 0.87 27.76 20.60
N GLY A 28 -0.39 27.36 20.38
CA GLY A 28 -1.17 26.46 21.24
C GLY A 28 -1.81 27.31 22.37
N ALA A 29 -3.04 27.14 22.84
CA ALA A 29 -4.10 26.16 22.65
C ALA A 29 -5.28 26.64 23.51
N LYS A 30 -6.52 26.18 23.20
CA LYS A 30 -7.67 25.99 24.12
C LYS A 30 -8.30 27.28 24.71
N ASN A 31 -9.56 27.34 25.10
CA ASN A 31 -10.67 26.39 25.15
C ASN A 31 -11.96 27.20 25.33
N ASP A 32 -13.07 26.58 24.95
CA ASP A 32 -14.36 26.57 25.64
C ASP A 32 -14.90 27.88 26.23
N THR A 33 -16.11 28.27 25.83
CA THR A 33 -17.34 27.74 26.45
C THR A 33 -18.52 28.52 25.87
N ALA A 34 -19.42 27.81 25.20
CA ALA A 34 -20.71 28.34 24.76
C ALA A 34 -21.76 28.09 25.86
N THR A 35 -22.50 29.12 26.24
CA THR A 35 -23.78 29.01 26.95
C THR A 35 -24.66 30.23 26.71
N GLY A 36 -25.90 29.96 26.26
CA GLY A 36 -27.11 30.80 26.43
C GLY A 36 -27.19 32.01 25.49
N GLY A 37 -28.30 32.32 24.82
CA GLY A 37 -29.68 31.92 25.02
C GLY A 37 -30.57 33.18 24.92
N SER A 38 -31.69 33.05 24.19
CA SER A 38 -32.84 33.96 24.09
C SER A 38 -32.62 35.37 23.51
N GLU A 39 -33.14 35.62 22.31
CA GLU A 39 -34.48 36.17 22.05
C GLU A 39 -34.58 37.67 22.38
N VAL A 40 -34.80 38.50 21.34
CA VAL A 40 -35.98 39.35 21.13
C VAL A 40 -35.70 40.21 19.87
N ALA A 41 -36.54 40.05 18.85
CA ALA A 41 -36.86 41.08 17.87
C ALA A 41 -38.27 41.62 18.20
N PRO A 42 -38.79 42.70 17.58
CA PRO A 42 -38.21 43.64 16.62
C PRO A 42 -38.43 45.12 17.04
N GLY A 43 -37.79 46.06 16.33
CA GLY A 43 -38.06 47.49 16.45
C GLY A 43 -38.10 48.13 15.08
N ASP A 44 -39.28 48.64 14.71
CA ASP A 44 -39.61 49.34 13.48
C ASP A 44 -38.89 50.68 13.28
N ALA A 45 -38.68 51.00 11.99
CA ALA A 45 -38.56 52.33 11.38
C ALA A 45 -37.27 53.14 11.68
N VAL A 46 -36.77 54.07 10.85
CA VAL A 46 -37.30 54.87 9.73
C VAL A 46 -36.10 55.33 8.86
N ALA A 47 -36.36 55.55 7.56
CA ALA A 47 -35.76 56.50 6.61
C ALA A 47 -34.29 56.98 6.71
N GLY A 48 -33.57 56.75 5.60
CA GLY A 48 -33.10 57.83 4.71
C GLY A 48 -31.74 58.45 4.99
N THR A 49 -30.81 58.36 4.04
CA THR A 49 -30.25 59.52 3.29
C THR A 49 -29.15 59.09 2.30
N ASP A 50 -28.99 59.95 1.30
CA ASP A 50 -28.24 59.90 0.04
C ASP A 50 -26.79 59.39 0.06
N ALA A 51 -26.34 58.83 -1.07
CA ALA A 51 -25.51 59.57 -2.05
C ALA A 51 -24.60 58.64 -2.89
N SER A 52 -24.76 58.76 -4.22
CA SER A 52 -23.70 58.80 -5.24
C SER A 52 -22.82 57.56 -5.51
N ALA A 53 -23.24 56.78 -6.52
CA ALA A 53 -22.57 56.42 -7.81
C ALA A 53 -21.03 56.21 -7.89
N PRO A 54 -20.46 55.62 -8.97
CA PRO A 54 -21.02 54.83 -10.09
C PRO A 54 -20.25 53.52 -10.37
N LEU A 55 -20.86 52.54 -11.06
CA LEU A 55 -20.12 51.72 -12.02
C LEU A 55 -21.01 51.51 -13.25
N GLU A 56 -20.59 52.20 -14.30
CA GLU A 56 -21.00 52.04 -15.67
C GLU A 56 -20.60 50.64 -16.15
N ASP A 57 -21.52 49.88 -16.74
CA ASP A 57 -21.29 49.34 -18.09
C ASP A 57 -22.62 49.05 -18.80
N ALA A 58 -22.56 49.16 -20.11
CA ALA A 58 -23.54 49.71 -21.01
C ALA A 58 -24.76 48.81 -21.28
N ALA A 59 -25.95 49.37 -21.03
CA ALA A 59 -27.12 49.09 -21.84
C ALA A 59 -26.94 49.83 -23.19
N THR A 60 -26.40 49.13 -24.18
CA THR A 60 -26.41 49.60 -25.57
C THR A 60 -27.83 49.52 -26.11
N THR A 61 -28.41 50.72 -26.28
CA THR A 61 -29.42 51.10 -27.28
C THR A 61 -30.54 50.11 -27.58
N ALA A 62 -31.75 50.47 -27.13
CA ALA A 62 -32.99 50.06 -27.76
C ALA A 62 -32.88 50.26 -29.28
N ASP A 63 -32.83 49.14 -29.99
CA ASP A 63 -32.94 49.10 -31.44
C ASP A 63 -34.41 49.39 -31.78
N ALA A 64 -34.66 50.53 -32.42
CA ALA A 64 -35.92 50.80 -33.05
C ALA A 64 -36.06 49.85 -34.24
N ASP A 65 -36.70 48.72 -33.97
CA ASP A 65 -37.72 48.08 -34.82
C ASP A 65 -37.55 48.36 -36.32
N THR A 66 -36.45 47.85 -36.89
CA THR A 66 -36.52 47.38 -38.26
C THR A 66 -37.24 46.04 -38.14
N ALA A 67 -38.54 46.03 -38.43
CA ALA A 67 -39.33 44.80 -38.49
C ALA A 67 -38.51 43.74 -39.24
N ALA A 68 -37.98 42.77 -38.51
CA ALA A 68 -37.21 41.70 -39.10
C ALA A 68 -38.17 40.99 -40.06
N GLY A 69 -37.82 40.98 -41.34
CA GLY A 69 -38.61 40.26 -42.33
C GLY A 69 -38.75 38.81 -41.87
N CYS A 70 -39.96 38.29 -41.85
CA CYS A 70 -40.25 36.91 -41.48
C CYS A 70 -40.63 36.10 -42.72
N THR A 71 -40.40 34.80 -42.67
CA THR A 71 -40.89 33.84 -43.67
C THR A 71 -41.92 32.89 -43.08
N VAL A 72 -41.81 32.60 -41.78
CA VAL A 72 -42.79 31.84 -40.99
C VAL A 72 -42.96 32.50 -39.62
N SER A 73 -44.03 32.16 -38.90
CA SER A 73 -44.31 32.77 -37.59
C SER A 73 -43.26 32.43 -36.53
N ALA A 74 -42.51 31.33 -36.69
CA ALA A 74 -41.37 30.99 -35.83
C ALA A 74 -40.15 31.93 -35.97
N ASP A 75 -40.09 32.75 -37.03
CA ASP A 75 -39.03 33.76 -37.19
C ASP A 75 -39.28 34.99 -36.30
N CYS A 76 -40.52 35.16 -35.82
CA CYS A 76 -40.94 36.29 -35.02
C CYS A 76 -40.52 36.13 -33.56
N LYS A 77 -39.93 37.19 -32.99
CA LYS A 77 -39.38 37.19 -31.63
C LYS A 77 -40.43 37.45 -30.55
N GLY A 78 -41.54 38.09 -30.90
CA GLY A 78 -42.60 38.39 -29.96
C GLY A 78 -43.45 37.17 -29.66
N ASP A 79 -43.84 37.04 -28.39
CA ASP A 79 -44.78 36.02 -27.96
C ASP A 79 -46.13 36.26 -28.67
N LYS A 80 -46.60 35.25 -29.42
CA LYS A 80 -47.87 35.29 -30.17
C LYS A 80 -47.88 36.28 -31.33
N GLU A 81 -46.80 36.31 -32.11
CA GLU A 81 -46.75 36.98 -33.42
C GLU A 81 -47.03 36.00 -34.56
N LEU A 82 -47.66 36.50 -35.63
CA LEU A 82 -47.80 35.77 -36.89
C LEU A 82 -46.99 36.46 -37.98
N CYS A 83 -46.39 35.68 -38.87
CA CYS A 83 -45.75 36.23 -40.05
C CYS A 83 -46.79 36.50 -41.13
N VAL A 84 -47.21 37.76 -41.26
CA VAL A 84 -48.21 38.16 -42.25
C VAL A 84 -47.54 39.04 -43.30
N ASN A 85 -47.48 38.55 -44.53
CA ASN A 85 -46.88 39.24 -45.68
C ASN A 85 -45.44 39.70 -45.43
N GLY A 86 -44.67 38.86 -44.74
CA GLY A 86 -43.26 39.12 -44.43
C GLY A 86 -43.03 40.03 -43.23
N VAL A 87 -44.09 40.41 -42.50
CA VAL A 87 -44.01 41.26 -41.30
C VAL A 87 -44.55 40.51 -40.09
N CYS A 88 -43.79 40.50 -38.99
CA CYS A 88 -44.27 39.98 -37.72
C CYS A 88 -45.38 40.88 -37.16
N GLN A 89 -46.59 40.33 -37.05
CA GLN A 89 -47.75 41.04 -36.56
C GLN A 89 -48.20 40.47 -35.21
N PRO A 90 -48.25 41.29 -34.13
CA PRO A 90 -48.68 40.84 -32.83
C PRO A 90 -50.16 40.47 -32.83
N GLN A 91 -50.48 39.31 -32.26
CA GLN A 91 -51.85 38.86 -32.05
C GLN A 91 -52.40 39.42 -30.74
N THR A 92 -53.70 39.70 -30.68
CA THR A 92 -54.32 40.19 -29.45
C THR A 92 -54.41 39.07 -28.42
N PRO A 93 -53.72 39.14 -27.26
CA PRO A 93 -53.76 38.09 -26.26
C PRO A 93 -55.11 38.08 -25.53
N CYS A 94 -55.60 36.88 -25.24
CA CYS A 94 -56.84 36.70 -24.50
C CYS A 94 -56.76 35.52 -23.53
N LYS A 95 -57.55 35.58 -22.47
CA LYS A 95 -57.84 34.49 -21.53
C LYS A 95 -59.30 34.02 -21.64
N SER A 96 -60.17 34.88 -22.18
CA SER A 96 -61.59 34.61 -22.42
C SER A 96 -62.14 35.51 -23.53
N ASP A 97 -63.30 35.15 -24.08
CA ASP A 97 -63.94 35.87 -25.20
C ASP A 97 -64.23 37.34 -24.90
N LYS A 98 -64.39 37.70 -23.63
CA LYS A 98 -64.64 39.08 -23.18
C LYS A 98 -63.55 40.06 -23.65
N GLN A 99 -62.32 39.60 -23.80
CA GLN A 99 -61.20 40.42 -24.27
C GLN A 99 -61.18 40.59 -25.78
N CYS A 100 -61.91 39.74 -26.52
CA CYS A 100 -61.99 39.73 -27.97
C CYS A 100 -63.28 40.36 -28.50
N THR A 101 -64.30 40.53 -27.65
CA THR A 101 -65.62 41.07 -28.04
C THR A 101 -65.53 42.45 -28.70
N ALA A 102 -64.64 43.32 -28.22
CA ALA A 102 -64.44 44.65 -28.79
C ALA A 102 -63.87 44.62 -30.23
N LEU A 103 -63.26 43.49 -30.62
CA LEU A 103 -62.73 43.24 -31.95
C LEU A 103 -63.70 42.43 -32.83
N GLY A 104 -64.85 42.02 -32.29
CA GLY A 104 -65.75 41.09 -32.96
C GLY A 104 -65.16 39.70 -33.14
N GLN A 105 -64.28 39.29 -32.22
CA GLN A 105 -63.53 38.02 -32.26
C GLN A 105 -63.84 37.15 -31.02
N VAL A 106 -63.40 35.89 -31.06
CA VAL A 106 -63.51 34.92 -29.97
C VAL A 106 -62.13 34.47 -29.50
N CYS A 107 -62.00 34.07 -28.24
CA CYS A 107 -60.73 33.70 -27.65
C CYS A 107 -60.42 32.22 -27.86
N LYS A 108 -59.39 31.93 -28.67
CA LYS A 108 -58.88 30.57 -28.79
C LYS A 108 -58.06 30.23 -27.55
N GLN A 109 -58.68 29.54 -26.59
CA GLN A 109 -58.05 29.24 -25.30
C GLN A 109 -56.74 28.44 -25.42
N SER A 110 -56.64 27.54 -26.41
CA SER A 110 -55.46 26.71 -26.60
C SER A 110 -54.21 27.50 -26.99
N THR A 111 -54.37 28.65 -27.66
CA THR A 111 -53.27 29.54 -28.08
C THR A 111 -53.28 30.87 -27.32
N GLY A 112 -54.35 31.17 -26.59
CA GLY A 112 -54.53 32.40 -25.80
C GLY A 112 -54.51 33.66 -26.66
N VAL A 113 -55.05 33.61 -27.88
CA VAL A 113 -55.18 34.74 -28.82
C VAL A 113 -56.60 34.87 -29.34
N CYS A 114 -57.01 36.10 -29.65
CA CYS A 114 -58.26 36.39 -30.32
C CYS A 114 -58.20 35.93 -31.79
N VAL A 115 -59.19 35.17 -32.22
CA VAL A 115 -59.35 34.69 -33.59
C VAL A 115 -60.74 35.05 -34.12
N ALA A 116 -60.92 35.05 -35.44
CA ALA A 116 -62.20 35.43 -36.02
C ALA A 116 -63.34 34.49 -35.60
N CYS A 117 -63.07 33.18 -35.48
CA CYS A 117 -64.05 32.19 -35.09
C CYS A 117 -63.41 30.90 -34.53
N LEU A 118 -64.19 30.16 -33.74
CA LEU A 118 -63.94 28.77 -33.34
C LEU A 118 -65.01 27.81 -33.90
N GLN A 119 -66.18 28.34 -34.23
CA GLN A 119 -67.32 27.64 -34.81
C GLN A 119 -68.11 28.58 -35.75
N ASP A 120 -68.94 28.01 -36.62
CA ASP A 120 -69.72 28.77 -37.63
C ASP A 120 -70.64 29.83 -37.00
N ALA A 121 -71.15 29.58 -35.79
CA ALA A 121 -72.03 30.51 -35.08
C ALA A 121 -71.32 31.81 -34.65
N ASP A 122 -69.98 31.82 -34.62
CA ASP A 122 -69.21 33.02 -34.30
C ASP A 122 -69.11 33.96 -35.51
N CYS A 123 -69.41 33.46 -36.72
CA CYS A 123 -69.27 34.21 -37.95
C CYS A 123 -70.53 35.01 -38.32
N PRO A 124 -70.36 36.08 -39.12
CA PRO A 124 -71.49 36.75 -39.76
C PRO A 124 -72.34 35.77 -40.56
N LYS A 125 -73.62 36.12 -40.76
CA LYS A 125 -74.59 35.26 -41.45
C LYS A 125 -74.07 34.77 -42.80
N ASP A 126 -74.28 33.48 -43.05
CA ASP A 126 -73.87 32.72 -44.24
C ASP A 126 -72.36 32.42 -44.38
N ASN A 127 -71.52 32.81 -43.43
CA ASN A 127 -70.09 32.44 -43.40
C ASN A 127 -69.85 31.16 -42.60
N THR A 128 -68.79 30.42 -42.96
CA THR A 128 -68.33 29.21 -42.27
C THR A 128 -66.99 29.49 -41.61
N CYS A 129 -66.80 28.97 -40.40
CA CYS A 129 -65.52 29.03 -39.72
C CYS A 129 -64.56 27.98 -40.27
N LYS A 130 -63.48 28.43 -40.91
CA LYS A 130 -62.45 27.56 -41.46
C LYS A 130 -61.07 28.07 -41.06
N ALA A 131 -60.23 27.19 -40.49
CA ALA A 131 -58.91 27.57 -39.98
C ALA A 131 -58.91 28.86 -39.14
N ASN A 132 -59.88 29.00 -38.23
CA ASN A 132 -60.09 30.17 -37.36
C ASN A 132 -60.37 31.51 -38.07
N THR A 133 -60.77 31.46 -39.34
CA THR A 133 -61.18 32.59 -40.18
C THR A 133 -62.63 32.44 -40.64
N CYS A 134 -63.41 33.51 -40.61
CA CYS A 134 -64.77 33.50 -41.16
C CYS A 134 -64.73 33.65 -42.67
N VAL A 135 -65.03 32.57 -43.39
CA VAL A 135 -64.94 32.50 -44.84
C VAL A 135 -66.35 32.55 -45.44
N ALA A 136 -66.56 33.47 -46.38
CA ALA A 136 -67.81 33.54 -47.14
C ALA A 136 -67.95 32.35 -48.10
N PRO A 137 -69.18 31.96 -48.49
CA PRO A 137 -69.41 30.90 -49.46
C PRO A 137 -68.64 31.20 -50.76
N GLY A 138 -67.86 30.23 -51.23
CA GLY A 138 -67.08 30.37 -52.46
C GLY A 138 -67.98 30.54 -53.67
N ALA A 139 -67.54 31.36 -54.64
CA ALA A 139 -68.22 31.46 -55.92
C ALA A 139 -68.23 30.10 -56.63
N PRO A 140 -69.32 29.72 -57.33
CA PRO A 140 -69.37 28.46 -58.05
C PRO A 140 -68.31 28.44 -59.16
N CYS A 141 -67.67 27.29 -59.36
CA CYS A 141 -66.64 27.11 -60.38
C CYS A 141 -66.73 25.74 -61.04
N ALA A 142 -66.27 25.67 -62.29
CA ALA A 142 -66.01 24.43 -63.01
C ALA A 142 -64.49 24.14 -63.10
N SER A 143 -63.66 25.19 -63.09
CA SER A 143 -62.21 25.12 -63.11
C SER A 143 -61.58 26.31 -62.38
N SER A 144 -60.29 26.23 -62.04
CA SER A 144 -59.60 27.33 -61.34
C SER A 144 -59.56 28.65 -62.15
N LYS A 145 -59.88 28.64 -63.44
CA LYS A 145 -60.01 29.86 -64.26
C LYS A 145 -61.21 30.71 -63.85
N ASP A 146 -62.22 30.10 -63.21
CA ASP A 146 -63.43 30.80 -62.75
C ASP A 146 -63.22 31.55 -61.43
N CYS A 147 -62.09 31.30 -60.75
CA CYS A 147 -61.82 31.76 -59.38
C CYS A 147 -60.93 33.00 -59.28
N GLY A 148 -60.58 33.62 -60.40
CA GLY A 148 -59.62 34.72 -60.44
C GLY A 148 -58.18 34.26 -60.22
N SER A 149 -57.26 35.19 -59.94
CA SER A 149 -55.82 34.91 -59.87
C SER A 149 -55.30 34.45 -58.51
N THR A 150 -56.15 34.43 -57.48
CA THR A 150 -55.74 34.21 -56.07
C THR A 150 -56.46 33.05 -55.39
N LYS A 151 -57.31 32.31 -56.13
CA LYS A 151 -58.11 31.20 -55.63
C LYS A 151 -58.12 30.04 -56.62
N VAL A 152 -58.41 28.85 -56.13
CA VAL A 152 -58.47 27.62 -56.91
C VAL A 152 -59.84 26.97 -56.81
N CYS A 153 -60.23 26.22 -57.84
CA CYS A 153 -61.53 25.55 -57.85
C CYS A 153 -61.42 24.20 -57.16
N ASP A 154 -62.11 24.04 -56.03
CA ASP A 154 -62.39 22.72 -55.47
C ASP A 154 -63.40 22.02 -56.40
N LYS A 155 -62.92 21.09 -57.23
CA LYS A 155 -63.77 20.39 -58.19
C LYS A 155 -64.80 19.48 -57.53
N ALA A 156 -64.55 19.03 -56.31
CA ALA A 156 -65.49 18.20 -55.55
C ALA A 156 -66.62 19.06 -54.98
N ALA A 157 -66.27 20.19 -54.35
CA ALA A 157 -67.23 21.12 -53.78
C ALA A 157 -67.85 22.09 -54.79
N LYS A 158 -67.29 22.19 -56.01
CA LYS A 158 -67.67 23.12 -57.10
C LYS A 158 -67.65 24.59 -56.70
N VAL A 159 -66.77 24.96 -55.77
CA VAL A 159 -66.63 26.32 -55.26
C VAL A 159 -65.17 26.76 -55.25
N CYS A 160 -64.97 28.07 -55.43
CA CYS A 160 -63.66 28.68 -55.33
C CYS A 160 -63.21 28.78 -53.88
N VAL A 161 -62.04 28.21 -53.59
CA VAL A 161 -61.38 28.24 -52.29
C VAL A 161 -60.00 28.89 -52.41
N GLU A 162 -59.39 29.28 -51.29
CA GLU A 162 -58.06 29.91 -51.35
C GLU A 162 -56.98 28.90 -51.76
N CYS A 163 -57.10 27.66 -51.29
CA CYS A 163 -56.13 26.60 -51.55
C CYS A 163 -56.75 25.21 -51.49
N LEU A 164 -56.10 24.25 -52.15
CA LEU A 164 -56.32 22.80 -52.00
C LEU A 164 -55.07 22.08 -51.49
N SER A 165 -53.92 22.71 -51.66
CA SER A 165 -52.61 22.27 -51.20
C SER A 165 -51.76 23.47 -50.80
N GLY A 166 -50.65 23.26 -50.09
CA GLY A 166 -49.73 24.34 -49.73
C GLY A 166 -49.13 25.08 -50.94
N GLU A 167 -49.08 24.45 -52.12
CA GLU A 167 -48.56 25.08 -53.35
C GLU A 167 -49.46 26.18 -53.90
N ASP A 168 -50.74 26.18 -53.53
CA ASP A 168 -51.70 27.23 -53.91
C ASP A 168 -51.51 28.51 -53.09
N CYS A 169 -50.80 28.41 -51.95
CA CYS A 169 -50.55 29.54 -51.07
C CYS A 169 -49.21 30.22 -51.37
N ALA A 170 -49.12 31.51 -51.01
CA ALA A 170 -47.86 32.23 -51.05
C ALA A 170 -46.83 31.59 -50.10
N LYS A 171 -45.53 31.80 -50.37
CA LYS A 171 -44.46 31.35 -49.47
C LYS A 171 -44.70 31.87 -48.06
N GLY A 172 -44.54 30.99 -47.06
CA GLY A 172 -44.82 31.31 -45.66
C GLY A 172 -46.27 31.08 -45.24
N TYR A 173 -47.12 30.54 -46.12
CA TYR A 173 -48.49 30.17 -45.81
C TYR A 173 -48.73 28.68 -46.08
N ALA A 174 -49.60 28.09 -45.27
CA ALA A 174 -50.04 26.70 -45.36
C ALA A 174 -51.52 26.65 -45.74
N CYS A 175 -51.91 25.61 -46.47
CA CYS A 175 -53.32 25.36 -46.74
C CYS A 175 -53.94 24.56 -45.60
N GLN A 176 -54.89 25.16 -44.89
CA GLN A 176 -55.67 24.48 -43.86
C GLN A 176 -57.15 24.80 -44.08
N ASP A 177 -58.00 23.76 -44.13
CA ASP A 177 -59.45 23.89 -44.39
C ASP A 177 -59.78 24.77 -45.60
N SER A 178 -58.98 24.68 -46.66
CA SER A 178 -59.09 25.49 -47.88
C SER A 178 -58.86 27.00 -47.72
N VAL A 179 -58.18 27.40 -46.65
CA VAL A 179 -57.75 28.77 -46.33
C VAL A 179 -56.22 28.82 -46.28
N CYS A 180 -55.61 29.87 -46.82
CA CYS A 180 -54.18 30.10 -46.69
C CYS A 180 -53.89 30.81 -45.37
N ILE A 181 -53.35 30.08 -44.39
CA ILE A 181 -52.97 30.62 -43.08
C ILE A 181 -51.45 30.77 -42.97
N PRO A 182 -50.93 31.76 -42.22
CA PRO A 182 -49.49 31.86 -41.95
C PRO A 182 -48.93 30.56 -41.37
N GLN A 183 -47.79 30.09 -41.88
CA GLN A 183 -47.08 28.95 -41.32
C GLN A 183 -46.62 29.26 -39.90
N THR A 184 -46.81 28.29 -39.02
CA THR A 184 -46.25 28.32 -37.66
C THR A 184 -44.74 28.11 -37.72
N CYS A 185 -44.28 27.20 -38.57
CA CYS A 185 -42.88 26.82 -38.71
C CYS A 185 -42.54 26.40 -40.15
N ALA A 186 -41.26 26.40 -40.49
CA ALA A 186 -40.80 25.93 -41.79
C ALA A 186 -41.02 24.40 -41.90
N PRO A 187 -41.69 23.89 -42.94
CA PRO A 187 -41.95 22.46 -43.09
C PRO A 187 -40.70 21.58 -42.94
N GLY A 188 -40.78 20.54 -42.12
CA GLY A 188 -39.68 19.61 -41.87
C GLY A 188 -38.51 20.17 -41.06
N SER A 189 -38.56 21.45 -40.66
CA SER A 189 -37.58 21.99 -39.71
C SER A 189 -37.67 21.24 -38.38
N ALA A 190 -36.54 21.12 -37.70
CA ALA A 190 -36.47 20.48 -36.40
C ALA A 190 -35.81 21.43 -35.40
N SER A 191 -36.16 21.30 -34.13
CA SER A 191 -35.49 22.04 -33.07
C SER A 191 -35.54 21.29 -31.75
N CYS A 192 -34.50 21.46 -30.91
CA CYS A 192 -34.48 20.85 -29.60
C CYS A 192 -35.46 21.53 -28.64
N VAL A 193 -36.31 20.73 -28.00
CA VAL A 193 -37.16 21.19 -26.89
C VAL A 193 -36.34 21.16 -25.59
N ASP A 194 -35.69 20.02 -25.35
CA ASP A 194 -34.78 19.79 -24.24
C ASP A 194 -33.74 18.73 -24.67
N ALA A 195 -32.92 18.23 -23.75
CA ALA A 195 -31.91 17.22 -24.08
C ALA A 195 -32.49 15.87 -24.54
N ALA A 196 -33.73 15.55 -24.19
CA ALA A 196 -34.38 14.29 -24.52
C ALA A 196 -35.39 14.41 -25.67
N ASN A 197 -35.87 15.61 -26.00
CA ASN A 197 -36.98 15.79 -26.93
C ASN A 197 -36.62 16.70 -28.11
N LEU A 198 -36.91 16.20 -29.31
CA LEU A 198 -36.81 16.95 -30.58
C LEU A 198 -38.22 17.24 -31.08
N LYS A 199 -38.50 18.49 -31.43
CA LYS A 199 -39.71 18.84 -32.19
C LYS A 199 -39.39 18.94 -33.67
N THR A 200 -40.32 18.49 -34.50
CA THR A 200 -40.23 18.56 -35.96
C THR A 200 -41.52 19.14 -36.52
N CYS A 201 -41.39 20.12 -37.39
CA CYS A 201 -42.51 20.77 -38.04
C CYS A 201 -43.14 19.82 -39.08
N ASN A 202 -44.46 19.73 -39.11
CA ASN A 202 -45.17 18.91 -40.08
C ASN A 202 -44.94 19.40 -41.53
N ALA A 203 -45.32 18.58 -42.51
CA ALA A 203 -45.10 18.89 -43.93
C ALA A 203 -45.86 20.15 -44.38
N GLU A 204 -46.96 20.47 -43.72
CA GLU A 204 -47.80 21.63 -44.01
C GLU A 204 -47.23 22.92 -43.38
N GLY A 205 -46.38 22.83 -42.35
CA GLY A 205 -45.83 24.00 -41.65
C GLY A 205 -46.75 24.58 -40.58
N THR A 206 -47.80 23.87 -40.19
CA THR A 206 -48.87 24.36 -39.30
C THR A 206 -48.66 23.95 -37.84
N ASP A 207 -47.92 22.88 -37.56
CA ASP A 207 -47.77 22.35 -36.21
C ASP A 207 -46.42 21.66 -35.95
N TRP A 208 -46.03 21.61 -34.68
CA TRP A 208 -44.83 20.96 -34.18
C TRP A 208 -45.17 19.60 -33.57
N ALA A 209 -44.61 18.53 -34.13
CA ALA A 209 -44.65 17.21 -33.52
C ALA A 209 -43.40 17.00 -32.64
N SER A 210 -43.59 16.75 -31.35
CA SER A 210 -42.50 16.44 -30.42
C SER A 210 -42.34 14.93 -30.26
N ALA A 211 -41.10 14.46 -30.35
CA ALA A 211 -40.74 13.06 -30.12
C ALA A 211 -39.49 12.97 -29.23
N ALA A 212 -39.48 11.95 -28.37
CA ALA A 212 -38.29 11.62 -27.59
C ALA A 212 -37.18 11.11 -28.52
N CYS A 213 -35.94 11.52 -28.25
CA CYS A 213 -34.78 10.97 -28.90
C CYS A 213 -34.64 9.47 -28.56
N PRO A 214 -34.09 8.66 -29.48
CA PRO A 214 -33.84 7.24 -29.23
C PRO A 214 -32.96 7.01 -28.00
N ALA A 215 -32.96 5.77 -27.51
CA ALA A 215 -32.03 5.37 -26.45
C ALA A 215 -30.58 5.74 -26.82
N ASN A 216 -29.82 6.22 -25.83
CA ASN A 216 -28.44 6.70 -25.99
C ASN A 216 -28.26 7.86 -26.98
N HIS A 217 -29.31 8.64 -27.23
CA HIS A 217 -29.23 9.90 -27.97
C HIS A 217 -29.64 11.08 -27.08
N THR A 218 -29.15 12.24 -27.43
CA THR A 218 -29.49 13.54 -26.84
C THR A 218 -29.76 14.52 -27.96
N CYS A 219 -30.65 15.48 -27.74
CA CYS A 219 -30.89 16.53 -28.70
C CYS A 219 -29.76 17.56 -28.66
N ASP A 220 -29.02 17.66 -29.78
CA ASP A 220 -27.94 18.60 -29.96
C ASP A 220 -27.89 19.08 -31.42
N ALA A 221 -27.68 20.39 -31.61
CA ALA A 221 -27.75 21.05 -32.91
C ALA A 221 -29.02 20.65 -33.72
N ASP A 222 -30.18 20.73 -33.05
CA ASP A 222 -31.52 20.45 -33.61
C ASP A 222 -31.69 19.05 -34.21
N LYS A 223 -30.91 18.08 -33.72
CA LYS A 223 -30.96 16.67 -34.12
C LYS A 223 -30.77 15.77 -32.92
N CYS A 224 -31.37 14.59 -32.93
CA CYS A 224 -31.00 13.53 -31.98
C CYS A 224 -29.65 12.96 -32.39
N GLN A 225 -28.62 13.24 -31.59
CA GLN A 225 -27.26 12.76 -31.80
C GLN A 225 -26.89 11.70 -30.77
N PRO A 226 -26.07 10.71 -31.14
CA PRO A 226 -25.64 9.67 -30.23
C PRO A 226 -24.77 10.26 -29.11
N LEU A 227 -24.94 9.75 -27.90
CA LEU A 227 -24.08 10.06 -26.77
C LEU A 227 -22.73 9.37 -26.96
N VAL A 228 -21.65 10.15 -27.09
CA VAL A 228 -20.27 9.66 -27.21
C VAL A 228 -19.67 9.40 -25.84
N CYS A 229 -20.03 10.24 -24.86
CA CYS A 229 -19.56 10.12 -23.48
C CYS A 229 -20.52 10.84 -22.53
N ALA A 230 -20.36 10.63 -21.22
CA ALA A 230 -21.21 11.29 -20.23
C ALA A 230 -21.08 12.83 -20.35
N PRO A 231 -22.20 13.59 -20.33
CA PRO A 231 -22.16 15.05 -20.48
C PRO A 231 -21.26 15.72 -19.44
N ASN A 232 -20.42 16.66 -19.87
CA ASN A 232 -19.40 17.34 -19.05
C ASN A 232 -18.37 16.41 -18.37
N ALA A 233 -18.32 15.13 -18.72
CA ALA A 233 -17.35 14.23 -18.12
C ALA A 233 -15.92 14.63 -18.49
N ILE A 234 -15.04 14.56 -17.50
CA ILE A 234 -13.60 14.66 -17.67
C ILE A 234 -13.02 13.34 -17.19
N VAL A 235 -12.36 12.61 -18.08
CA VAL A 235 -11.82 11.28 -17.80
C VAL A 235 -10.45 11.10 -18.45
N CYS A 236 -9.63 10.23 -17.87
CA CYS A 236 -8.39 9.79 -18.47
C CYS A 236 -8.60 8.52 -19.29
N GLU A 237 -8.33 8.59 -20.60
CA GLU A 237 -8.42 7.45 -21.51
C GLU A 237 -7.09 7.31 -22.26
N ALA A 238 -6.43 6.15 -22.14
CA ALA A 238 -5.13 5.88 -22.74
C ALA A 238 -4.06 6.96 -22.43
N GLY A 239 -4.08 7.50 -21.20
CA GLY A 239 -3.12 8.52 -20.73
C GLY A 239 -3.41 9.95 -21.18
N LYS A 240 -4.47 10.17 -21.95
CA LYS A 240 -4.90 11.51 -22.41
C LYS A 240 -6.12 11.99 -21.62
N LEU A 241 -6.19 13.29 -21.39
CA LEU A 241 -7.35 13.93 -20.77
C LEU A 241 -8.45 14.05 -21.83
N VAL A 242 -9.58 13.42 -21.58
CA VAL A 242 -10.75 13.46 -22.44
C VAL A 242 -11.81 14.34 -21.78
N THR A 243 -12.19 15.41 -22.46
CA THR A 243 -13.22 16.35 -22.00
C THR A 243 -14.43 16.28 -22.92
N CYS A 244 -15.57 15.91 -22.35
CA CYS A 244 -16.84 15.84 -23.06
C CYS A 244 -17.55 17.20 -23.05
N ASN A 245 -18.19 17.54 -24.16
CA ASN A 245 -19.00 18.76 -24.20
C ASN A 245 -20.22 18.63 -23.27
N ALA A 246 -20.91 19.74 -23.04
CA ALA A 246 -22.04 19.80 -22.11
C ALA A 246 -23.23 18.92 -22.50
N LYS A 247 -23.27 18.44 -23.75
CA LYS A 247 -24.30 17.55 -24.26
C LYS A 247 -23.84 16.08 -24.33
N GLY A 248 -22.55 15.80 -24.22
CA GLY A 248 -21.97 14.47 -24.36
C GLY A 248 -21.91 13.93 -25.80
N THR A 249 -22.15 14.77 -26.80
CA THR A 249 -22.16 14.42 -28.23
C THR A 249 -20.78 14.51 -28.89
N ALA A 250 -19.84 15.18 -28.23
CA ALA A 250 -18.47 15.32 -28.70
C ALA A 250 -17.49 15.31 -27.52
N SER A 251 -16.27 14.86 -27.79
CA SER A 251 -15.15 14.85 -26.84
C SER A 251 -13.90 15.42 -27.47
N ALA A 252 -13.13 16.19 -26.71
CA ALA A 252 -11.77 16.60 -27.05
C ALA A 252 -10.76 15.76 -26.26
N LYS A 253 -9.68 15.34 -26.91
CA LYS A 253 -8.56 14.64 -26.25
C LYS A 253 -7.33 15.54 -26.23
N ALA A 254 -6.69 15.68 -25.08
CA ALA A 254 -5.48 16.46 -24.91
C ALA A 254 -4.41 15.68 -24.15
N ASP A 255 -3.15 15.90 -24.51
CA ASP A 255 -2.02 15.45 -23.70
C ASP A 255 -1.90 16.32 -22.45
N CYS A 256 -1.50 15.72 -21.34
CA CYS A 256 -1.23 16.48 -20.13
C CYS A 256 -0.01 17.40 -20.31
N PRO A 257 0.03 18.56 -19.62
CA PRO A 257 1.21 19.42 -19.60
C PRO A 257 2.47 18.67 -19.17
N VAL A 258 3.64 19.24 -19.51
CA VAL A 258 4.95 18.64 -19.19
C VAL A 258 5.04 18.30 -17.70
N ASN A 259 5.55 17.11 -17.39
CA ASN A 259 5.67 16.53 -16.05
C ASN A 259 4.35 16.16 -15.35
N LEU A 260 3.22 16.20 -16.03
CA LEU A 260 1.94 15.69 -15.52
C LEU A 260 1.50 14.46 -16.30
N VAL A 261 0.81 13.56 -15.61
CA VAL A 261 0.18 12.36 -16.16
C VAL A 261 -1.31 12.40 -15.91
N CYS A 262 -2.10 11.83 -16.81
CA CYS A 262 -3.55 11.79 -16.65
C CYS A 262 -3.92 10.69 -15.64
N LEU A 263 -4.41 11.10 -14.46
CA LEU A 263 -4.78 10.20 -13.37
C LEU A 263 -6.23 10.45 -12.91
N GLY A 264 -7.09 9.49 -13.25
CA GLY A 264 -8.53 9.55 -12.98
C GLY A 264 -9.24 10.53 -13.90
N ASP A 265 -9.41 11.76 -13.44
CA ASP A 265 -10.19 12.84 -14.05
C ASP A 265 -9.38 14.11 -14.31
N ALA A 266 -8.07 14.08 -14.04
CA ALA A 266 -7.23 15.28 -14.17
C ALA A 266 -5.76 14.94 -14.42
N CYS A 267 -5.03 15.92 -14.95
CA CYS A 267 -3.58 15.90 -15.04
C CYS A 267 -2.97 16.17 -13.66
N LYS A 268 -2.28 15.17 -13.10
CA LYS A 268 -1.68 15.22 -11.77
C LYS A 268 -0.20 14.87 -11.89
N ALA A 269 0.59 15.26 -10.88
CA ALA A 269 1.98 14.82 -10.81
C ALA A 269 2.01 13.28 -10.68
N PRO A 270 2.94 12.61 -11.37
CA PRO A 270 3.08 11.16 -11.26
C PRO A 270 3.42 10.77 -9.82
N ALA A 271 2.87 9.66 -9.34
CA ALA A 271 3.16 9.16 -7.99
C ALA A 271 4.58 8.57 -7.91
N CYS A 272 5.11 8.09 -9.04
CA CYS A 272 6.42 7.44 -9.16
C CYS A 272 6.88 7.40 -10.61
N LYS A 273 8.15 7.08 -10.85
CA LYS A 273 8.66 6.90 -12.22
C LYS A 273 8.25 5.54 -12.75
N ALA A 274 7.72 5.47 -13.97
CA ALA A 274 7.27 4.20 -14.57
C ALA A 274 8.36 3.11 -14.50
N GLY A 275 8.00 1.93 -13.97
CA GLY A 275 8.91 0.80 -13.78
C GLY A 275 9.88 0.92 -12.61
N GLU A 276 9.88 2.03 -11.86
CA GLU A 276 10.65 2.16 -10.63
C GLU A 276 10.24 1.11 -9.61
N THR A 277 11.22 0.47 -8.98
CA THR A 277 10.97 -0.54 -7.95
C THR A 277 11.36 -0.02 -6.57
N GLN A 278 10.58 -0.40 -5.57
CA GLN A 278 10.91 -0.17 -4.16
C GLN A 278 10.39 -1.30 -3.27
N CYS A 279 10.91 -1.40 -2.05
CA CYS A 279 10.39 -2.34 -1.07
C CYS A 279 9.30 -1.71 -0.20
N GLN A 280 8.15 -2.37 -0.12
CA GLN A 280 7.06 -2.02 0.78
C GLN A 280 6.67 -3.25 1.61
N GLU A 281 6.86 -3.20 2.92
CA GLU A 281 6.53 -4.29 3.85
C GLU A 281 7.13 -5.66 3.45
N GLY A 282 8.37 -5.66 2.95
CA GLY A 282 9.07 -6.89 2.50
C GLY A 282 8.60 -7.43 1.14
N LYS A 283 7.68 -6.74 0.46
CA LYS A 283 7.22 -7.04 -0.90
C LYS A 283 7.83 -6.09 -1.92
N LEU A 284 7.95 -6.53 -3.16
CA LEU A 284 8.45 -5.73 -4.26
C LEU A 284 7.31 -4.91 -4.86
N ALA A 285 7.39 -3.60 -4.70
CA ALA A 285 6.47 -2.64 -5.28
C ALA A 285 7.06 -2.11 -6.60
N THR A 286 6.35 -2.26 -7.71
CA THR A 286 6.78 -1.77 -9.03
C THR A 286 5.83 -0.68 -9.51
N CYS A 287 6.36 0.49 -9.85
CA CYS A 287 5.55 1.59 -10.35
C CYS A 287 4.92 1.21 -11.69
N LYS A 288 3.60 1.39 -11.79
CA LYS A 288 2.83 1.13 -13.01
C LYS A 288 3.34 1.96 -14.18
N ALA A 289 3.14 1.46 -15.39
CA ALA A 289 3.50 2.18 -16.61
C ALA A 289 2.77 3.53 -16.75
N ASP A 290 1.54 3.61 -16.22
CA ASP A 290 0.73 4.84 -16.18
C ASP A 290 1.09 5.80 -15.03
N GLN A 291 2.09 5.44 -14.21
CA GLN A 291 2.59 6.25 -13.07
C GLN A 291 1.52 6.58 -12.02
N SER A 292 0.42 5.82 -11.99
CA SER A 292 -0.69 6.01 -11.04
C SER A 292 -0.39 5.52 -9.63
N GLY A 293 0.68 4.73 -9.47
CA GLY A 293 1.08 4.16 -8.19
C GLY A 293 1.88 2.86 -8.39
N PHE A 294 2.05 2.11 -7.30
CA PHE A 294 2.82 0.86 -7.30
C PHE A 294 1.91 -0.37 -7.30
N ASP A 295 2.27 -1.37 -8.09
CA ASP A 295 1.77 -2.75 -7.95
C ASP A 295 2.69 -3.50 -7.00
N VAL A 296 2.11 -4.02 -5.90
CA VAL A 296 2.85 -4.70 -4.84
C VAL A 296 2.73 -6.21 -5.01
N ALA A 297 3.86 -6.86 -5.29
CA ALA A 297 3.94 -8.31 -5.46
C ALA A 297 4.81 -8.95 -4.38
N ALA A 298 4.37 -10.12 -3.87
CA ALA A 298 5.18 -10.93 -2.98
C ALA A 298 6.39 -11.50 -3.73
N CYS A 299 7.54 -11.58 -3.06
CA CYS A 299 8.70 -12.30 -3.56
C CYS A 299 8.45 -13.83 -3.54
N GLN A 300 9.29 -14.58 -4.24
CA GLN A 300 9.20 -16.04 -4.25
C GLN A 300 9.39 -16.63 -2.84
N PRO A 301 8.92 -17.86 -2.57
CA PRO A 301 9.16 -18.52 -1.28
C PRO A 301 10.65 -18.52 -0.91
N GLY A 302 10.97 -18.10 0.32
CA GLY A 302 12.36 -17.96 0.80
C GLY A 302 13.07 -16.67 0.39
N GLN A 303 12.37 -15.75 -0.28
CA GLN A 303 12.88 -14.41 -0.61
C GLN A 303 12.13 -13.31 0.14
N THR A 304 12.78 -12.17 0.28
CA THR A 304 12.19 -10.92 0.77
C THR A 304 12.67 -9.75 -0.09
N CYS A 305 11.95 -8.64 -0.06
CA CYS A 305 12.41 -7.44 -0.76
C CYS A 305 13.54 -6.76 0.02
N ALA A 306 14.71 -6.65 -0.61
CA ALA A 306 15.87 -5.93 -0.10
C ALA A 306 16.57 -5.21 -1.27
N GLY A 307 16.92 -3.93 -1.08
CA GLY A 307 17.60 -3.15 -2.11
C GLY A 307 16.79 -2.99 -3.40
N ASN A 308 15.47 -2.80 -3.29
CA ASN A 308 14.53 -2.63 -4.42
C ASN A 308 14.44 -3.84 -5.37
N ALA A 309 14.83 -5.03 -4.88
CA ALA A 309 14.72 -6.29 -5.59
C ALA A 309 14.35 -7.43 -4.63
N CYS A 310 13.82 -8.53 -5.16
CA CYS A 310 13.64 -9.75 -4.38
C CYS A 310 14.98 -10.46 -4.21
N ALA A 311 15.39 -10.69 -2.97
CA ALA A 311 16.63 -11.35 -2.61
C ALA A 311 16.37 -12.54 -1.67
N ALA A 312 17.21 -13.56 -1.75
CA ALA A 312 17.10 -14.74 -0.89
C ALA A 312 17.39 -14.38 0.57
N VAL A 313 16.57 -14.90 1.49
CA VAL A 313 16.87 -14.85 2.92
C VAL A 313 17.91 -15.93 3.21
N VAL A 314 19.10 -15.51 3.64
CA VAL A 314 20.27 -16.39 3.85
C VAL A 314 20.66 -16.53 5.32
N CYS A 315 20.18 -15.63 6.19
CA CYS A 315 20.33 -15.71 7.63
C CYS A 315 19.11 -15.07 8.34
N GLU A 316 18.93 -15.36 9.64
CA GLU A 316 17.86 -14.76 10.42
C GLU A 316 18.13 -13.25 10.61
N ALA A 317 17.16 -12.41 10.21
CA ALA A 317 17.31 -10.96 10.15
C ALA A 317 17.80 -10.37 11.48
N GLY A 318 18.85 -9.54 11.40
CA GLY A 318 19.46 -8.88 12.56
C GLY A 318 20.22 -9.79 13.54
N LYS A 319 20.22 -11.12 13.34
CA LYS A 319 20.91 -12.05 14.24
C LYS A 319 22.41 -12.09 14.00
N GLU A 320 23.14 -12.23 15.10
CA GLU A 320 24.57 -12.54 15.10
C GLU A 320 24.75 -14.07 15.02
N PHE A 321 25.72 -14.52 14.24
CA PHE A 321 26.04 -15.94 14.08
C PHE A 321 27.51 -16.11 13.67
N CYS A 322 28.00 -17.35 13.68
CA CYS A 322 29.38 -17.66 13.33
C CYS A 322 29.47 -18.35 11.96
N THR A 323 30.45 -17.94 11.15
CA THR A 323 30.89 -18.69 9.96
C THR A 323 32.39 -18.95 10.09
N GLY A 324 32.75 -20.14 10.57
CA GLY A 324 34.14 -20.43 10.93
C GLY A 324 34.60 -19.55 12.09
N THR A 325 35.63 -18.73 11.87
CA THR A 325 36.21 -17.82 12.87
C THR A 325 35.56 -16.44 12.88
N ASN A 326 34.69 -16.18 11.92
CA ASN A 326 34.07 -14.88 11.73
C ASN A 326 32.76 -14.77 12.52
N ALA A 327 32.68 -13.76 13.37
CA ALA A 327 31.42 -13.27 13.90
C ALA A 327 30.74 -12.42 12.81
N MET A 328 29.57 -12.87 12.36
CA MET A 328 28.77 -12.23 11.33
C MET A 328 27.48 -11.68 11.97
N LYS A 329 26.93 -10.63 11.39
CA LYS A 329 25.58 -10.16 11.67
C LYS A 329 24.78 -10.11 10.39
N CYS A 330 23.60 -10.68 10.41
CA CYS A 330 22.69 -10.55 9.29
C CYS A 330 22.12 -9.12 9.26
N ASP A 331 21.97 -8.55 8.07
CA ASP A 331 21.30 -7.28 7.90
C ASP A 331 19.83 -7.34 8.36
N ALA A 332 19.17 -6.17 8.42
CA ALA A 332 17.79 -6.09 8.90
C ALA A 332 16.79 -6.87 8.03
N THR A 333 17.16 -7.21 6.79
CA THR A 333 16.30 -7.98 5.88
C THR A 333 16.59 -9.49 5.88
N GLY A 334 17.71 -9.93 6.43
CA GLY A 334 18.06 -11.37 6.39
C GLY A 334 18.79 -11.80 5.11
N THR A 335 19.09 -10.86 4.20
CA THR A 335 19.56 -11.16 2.84
C THR A 335 21.06 -11.03 2.68
N LYS A 336 21.73 -10.36 3.61
CA LYS A 336 23.17 -10.14 3.55
C LYS A 336 23.82 -10.33 4.92
N PRO A 337 24.73 -11.32 5.05
CA PRO A 337 25.59 -11.42 6.22
C PRO A 337 26.75 -10.43 6.12
N GLU A 338 26.92 -9.62 7.15
CA GLU A 338 28.01 -8.66 7.26
C GLU A 338 29.02 -9.12 8.31
N LEU A 339 30.30 -9.06 7.97
CA LEU A 339 31.37 -9.39 8.90
C LEU A 339 31.43 -8.34 10.00
N LEU A 340 31.17 -8.73 11.24
CA LEU A 340 31.44 -7.88 12.40
C LEU A 340 32.93 -7.90 12.69
N VAL A 341 33.49 -9.11 12.85
CA VAL A 341 34.89 -9.28 13.21
C VAL A 341 35.36 -10.72 12.97
N ASP A 342 36.63 -10.90 12.59
CA ASP A 342 37.31 -12.20 12.59
C ASP A 342 37.94 -12.46 13.96
N CYS A 343 37.43 -13.43 14.71
CA CYS A 343 37.88 -13.71 16.07
C CYS A 343 39.35 -14.12 16.19
N LEU A 344 39.99 -14.58 15.10
CA LEU A 344 41.42 -14.85 15.10
C LEU A 344 42.28 -13.59 14.95
N ALA A 345 41.72 -12.51 14.39
CA ALA A 345 42.46 -11.30 14.07
C ALA A 345 42.52 -10.26 15.22
N ILE A 346 41.58 -10.34 16.18
CA ILE A 346 41.38 -9.29 17.21
C ILE A 346 42.00 -9.56 18.57
N SER A 347 42.59 -10.74 18.81
CA SER A 347 43.03 -11.09 20.16
C SER A 347 44.50 -11.49 20.19
N SER A 348 45.24 -10.89 21.12
CA SER A 348 46.56 -11.33 21.56
C SER A 348 46.53 -12.70 22.25
N GLN A 349 45.32 -13.21 22.56
CA GLN A 349 45.05 -14.57 22.98
C GLN A 349 44.22 -15.31 21.93
N LYS A 350 44.39 -16.63 21.80
CA LYS A 350 43.62 -17.42 20.84
C LYS A 350 42.12 -17.32 21.18
N SER A 351 41.29 -16.83 20.25
CA SER A 351 39.84 -16.63 20.43
C SER A 351 39.07 -17.32 19.31
N ILE A 352 37.84 -17.72 19.60
CA ILE A 352 36.97 -18.49 18.70
C ILE A 352 35.60 -17.82 18.60
N CYS A 353 34.88 -18.07 17.50
CA CYS A 353 33.52 -17.58 17.35
C CYS A 353 32.53 -18.58 17.95
N LEU A 354 31.74 -18.14 18.93
CA LEU A 354 30.61 -18.91 19.47
C LEU A 354 29.37 -18.00 19.55
N GLY A 355 28.25 -18.46 18.96
CA GLY A 355 26.97 -17.73 19.02
C GLY A 355 27.03 -16.30 18.45
N GLY A 356 27.87 -16.07 17.43
CA GLY A 356 28.09 -14.75 16.82
C GLY A 356 29.00 -13.82 17.62
N LYS A 357 29.68 -14.31 18.66
CA LYS A 357 30.60 -13.52 19.50
C LYS A 357 31.96 -14.16 19.58
N CYS A 358 32.99 -13.32 19.69
CA CYS A 358 34.34 -13.80 19.95
C CYS A 358 34.53 -14.05 21.44
N VAL A 359 34.81 -15.31 21.77
CA VAL A 359 35.09 -15.76 23.14
C VAL A 359 36.52 -16.29 23.22
N PRO A 360 37.23 -16.09 24.34
CA PRO A 360 38.56 -16.65 24.52
C PRO A 360 38.55 -18.17 24.40
N GLN A 361 39.52 -18.73 23.67
CA GLN A 361 39.70 -20.17 23.60
C GLN A 361 40.35 -20.65 24.90
N ALA A 362 39.61 -21.42 25.70
CA ALA A 362 40.09 -21.95 26.98
C ALA A 362 41.04 -23.15 26.79
N CYS A 363 40.81 -23.96 25.74
CA CYS A 363 41.58 -25.18 25.47
C CYS A 363 41.51 -25.62 23.99
N THR A 364 42.39 -26.53 23.58
CA THR A 364 42.36 -27.10 22.22
C THR A 364 41.29 -28.19 22.16
N ALA A 365 40.32 -28.08 21.25
CA ALA A 365 39.22 -29.04 21.16
C ALA A 365 39.71 -30.50 21.15
N GLY A 366 39.13 -31.34 22.00
CA GLY A 366 39.51 -32.75 22.17
C GLY A 366 40.78 -33.01 22.98
N SER A 367 41.53 -31.98 23.41
CA SER A 367 42.67 -32.19 24.30
C SER A 367 42.21 -32.72 25.66
N THR A 368 42.87 -33.75 26.17
CA THR A 368 42.57 -34.33 27.48
C THR A 368 43.61 -33.93 28.53
N GLY A 369 43.15 -33.78 29.77
CA GLY A 369 43.99 -33.47 30.93
C GLY A 369 43.36 -34.04 32.19
N CYS A 370 44.12 -34.08 33.28
CA CYS A 370 43.61 -34.52 34.58
C CYS A 370 43.34 -33.30 35.45
N LEU A 371 42.09 -33.11 35.89
CA LEU A 371 41.74 -32.05 36.82
C LEU A 371 42.22 -32.40 38.24
N ASP A 372 42.10 -33.68 38.60
CA ASP A 372 42.57 -34.28 39.84
C ASP A 372 42.90 -35.76 39.59
N ALA A 373 43.23 -36.52 40.65
CA ALA A 373 43.62 -37.93 40.54
C ALA A 373 42.49 -38.88 40.06
N GLN A 374 41.24 -38.43 39.96
CA GLN A 374 40.07 -39.23 39.58
C GLN A 374 39.27 -38.63 38.41
N THR A 375 39.52 -37.38 38.03
CA THR A 375 38.72 -36.66 37.04
C THR A 375 39.51 -36.41 35.76
N LEU A 376 39.05 -37.03 34.67
CA LEU A 376 39.50 -36.76 33.31
C LEU A 376 38.70 -35.60 32.72
N ALA A 377 39.40 -34.51 32.43
CA ALA A 377 38.88 -33.34 31.74
C ALA A 377 39.16 -33.46 30.24
N THR A 378 38.13 -33.40 29.42
CA THR A 378 38.23 -33.40 27.95
C THR A 378 37.77 -32.05 27.44
N CYS A 379 38.61 -31.33 26.72
CA CYS A 379 38.22 -30.05 26.15
C CYS A 379 37.05 -30.25 25.18
N LYS A 380 35.98 -29.49 25.40
CA LYS A 380 34.78 -29.48 24.55
C LYS A 380 35.16 -29.27 23.09
N ALA A 381 34.33 -29.79 22.19
CA ALA A 381 34.53 -29.59 20.74
C ALA A 381 34.56 -28.10 20.36
N ASP A 382 33.84 -27.26 21.13
CA ASP A 382 33.82 -25.81 20.95
C ASP A 382 35.03 -25.09 21.58
N GLY A 383 35.94 -25.75 22.30
CA GLY A 383 37.15 -25.12 22.86
C GLY A 383 36.92 -24.13 24.01
N THR A 384 35.68 -23.96 24.50
CA THR A 384 35.34 -22.97 25.54
C THR A 384 35.48 -23.48 26.98
N GLY A 385 35.68 -24.78 27.16
CA GLY A 385 35.83 -25.37 28.48
C GLY A 385 36.02 -26.88 28.40
N TYR A 386 35.98 -27.53 29.56
CA TYR A 386 36.19 -28.97 29.68
C TYR A 386 34.91 -29.69 30.08
N ASP A 387 34.65 -30.84 29.47
CA ASP A 387 33.73 -31.85 29.96
C ASP A 387 34.50 -32.79 30.88
N ASN A 388 33.97 -32.96 32.10
CA ASN A 388 34.62 -33.75 33.13
C ASN A 388 33.96 -35.11 33.23
N SER A 389 34.79 -36.15 33.29
CA SER A 389 34.36 -37.54 33.50
C SER A 389 35.19 -38.17 34.60
N THR A 390 34.58 -39.01 35.42
CA THR A 390 35.28 -39.75 36.47
C THR A 390 35.92 -41.02 35.91
N CYS A 391 37.14 -41.35 36.34
CA CYS A 391 37.89 -42.50 35.83
C CYS A 391 37.32 -43.87 36.26
N GLY A 392 36.34 -43.89 37.17
CA GLY A 392 35.75 -45.11 37.72
C GLY A 392 36.63 -45.78 38.77
N SER A 393 36.05 -46.75 39.48
CA SER A 393 36.72 -47.45 40.58
C SER A 393 37.97 -48.21 40.11
N GLY A 394 39.09 -48.05 40.83
CA GLY A 394 40.36 -48.74 40.55
C GLY A 394 41.19 -48.13 39.42
N LYS A 395 40.82 -46.94 38.93
CA LYS A 395 41.58 -46.17 37.95
C LYS A 395 41.87 -44.77 38.50
N ALA A 396 43.00 -44.21 38.13
CA ALA A 396 43.36 -42.83 38.42
C ALA A 396 43.69 -42.09 37.13
N CYS A 397 43.40 -40.79 37.10
CA CYS A 397 43.76 -39.95 35.96
C CYS A 397 45.25 -39.62 36.03
N GLU A 398 45.99 -40.01 34.99
CA GLU A 398 47.40 -39.66 34.86
C GLU A 398 47.74 -39.38 33.39
N GLY A 399 48.35 -38.24 33.10
CA GLY A 399 48.78 -37.87 31.75
C GLY A 399 47.62 -37.71 30.76
N GLY A 400 46.45 -37.26 31.22
CA GLY A 400 45.27 -37.05 30.37
C GLY A 400 44.55 -38.34 29.98
N ALA A 401 44.74 -39.43 30.73
CA ALA A 401 44.04 -40.70 30.54
C ALA A 401 43.74 -41.38 31.87
N CYS A 402 42.64 -42.14 31.92
CA CYS A 402 42.30 -42.98 33.07
C CYS A 402 43.08 -44.29 33.02
N LYS A 403 44.06 -44.45 33.90
CA LYS A 403 44.92 -45.64 34.00
C LYS A 403 44.60 -46.45 35.24
N GLN A 404 44.84 -47.76 35.20
CA GLN A 404 44.60 -48.65 36.33
C GLN A 404 45.54 -48.31 37.50
N THR A 405 45.01 -48.26 38.72
CA THR A 405 45.84 -48.17 39.93
C THR A 405 46.41 -49.55 40.24
N VAL A 406 47.74 -49.65 40.34
CA VAL A 406 48.48 -50.88 40.61
C VAL A 406 49.00 -50.94 42.05
N CYS A 407 49.09 -49.79 42.72
CA CYS A 407 49.49 -49.67 44.12
C CYS A 407 48.83 -48.44 44.77
N THR A 408 48.87 -48.34 46.10
CA THR A 408 48.39 -47.15 46.81
C THR A 408 49.33 -45.97 46.53
N ALA A 409 48.78 -44.83 46.12
CA ALA A 409 49.54 -43.65 45.74
C ALA A 409 50.58 -43.23 46.81
N ASN A 410 51.80 -42.92 46.37
CA ASN A 410 52.96 -42.56 47.20
C ASN A 410 53.39 -43.61 48.26
N GLN A 411 52.81 -44.81 48.27
CA GLN A 411 53.19 -45.85 49.24
C GLN A 411 54.43 -46.61 48.76
N THR A 412 55.25 -47.02 49.71
CA THR A 412 56.26 -48.04 49.49
C THR A 412 55.71 -49.41 49.82
N TYR A 413 55.99 -50.39 48.97
CA TYR A 413 55.57 -51.77 49.20
C TYR A 413 56.67 -52.74 48.76
N CYS A 414 56.58 -53.98 49.21
CA CYS A 414 57.56 -55.01 48.89
C CYS A 414 57.01 -55.92 47.78
N GLU A 415 57.77 -56.06 46.70
CA GLU A 415 57.54 -57.07 45.66
C GLU A 415 58.70 -58.08 45.74
N GLY A 416 58.53 -59.12 46.56
CA GLY A 416 59.62 -60.01 46.93
C GLY A 416 60.70 -59.29 47.74
N ALA A 417 61.96 -59.35 47.30
CA ALA A 417 63.08 -58.64 47.95
C ALA A 417 63.24 -57.18 47.49
N LYS A 418 62.40 -56.70 46.57
CA LYS A 418 62.47 -55.36 45.99
C LYS A 418 61.53 -54.41 46.73
N LEU A 419 62.10 -53.31 47.21
CA LEU A 419 61.34 -52.18 47.72
C LEU A 419 60.88 -51.34 46.54
N MET A 420 59.57 -51.26 46.33
CA MET A 420 58.92 -50.51 45.27
C MET A 420 58.33 -49.22 45.84
N THR A 421 58.41 -48.12 45.10
CA THR A 421 57.73 -46.85 45.43
C THR A 421 56.67 -46.59 44.38
N CYS A 422 55.42 -46.44 44.82
CA CYS A 422 54.32 -46.07 43.95
C CYS A 422 54.38 -44.58 43.57
N ASN A 423 54.05 -44.24 42.33
CA ASN A 423 53.92 -42.84 41.93
C ASN A 423 52.74 -42.15 42.65
N GLY A 424 52.65 -40.83 42.51
CA GLY A 424 51.66 -40.02 43.21
C GLY A 424 50.20 -40.31 42.85
N THR A 425 49.94 -41.03 41.77
CA THR A 425 48.60 -41.42 41.30
C THR A 425 48.27 -42.89 41.53
N GLY A 426 49.21 -43.71 41.99
CA GLY A 426 48.96 -45.14 42.18
C GLY A 426 49.09 -46.00 40.92
N THR A 427 49.41 -45.42 39.76
CA THR A 427 49.28 -46.03 38.43
C THR A 427 50.57 -46.70 37.94
N ALA A 428 51.70 -46.41 38.57
CA ALA A 428 52.98 -47.05 38.28
C ALA A 428 53.81 -47.18 39.56
N ALA A 429 54.65 -48.21 39.63
CA ALA A 429 55.62 -48.40 40.70
C ALA A 429 57.02 -48.45 40.11
N THR A 430 57.96 -47.76 40.76
CA THR A 430 59.38 -47.82 40.40
C THR A 430 60.16 -48.56 41.48
N LEU A 431 61.20 -49.29 41.07
CA LEU A 431 62.11 -49.93 42.00
C LEU A 431 62.88 -48.85 42.77
N SER A 432 62.67 -48.80 44.07
CA SER A 432 63.38 -47.89 44.98
C SER A 432 64.72 -48.48 45.40
N LYS A 433 64.71 -49.73 45.85
CA LYS A 433 65.93 -50.43 46.29
C LYS A 433 65.74 -51.95 46.19
N ASP A 434 66.79 -52.65 45.78
CA ASP A 434 66.86 -54.11 45.96
C ASP A 434 67.43 -54.41 47.35
N CYS A 435 66.61 -54.93 48.26
CA CYS A 435 67.03 -55.23 49.62
C CYS A 435 68.01 -56.42 49.66
N ALA A 436 67.88 -57.38 48.73
CA ALA A 436 68.74 -58.55 48.69
C ALA A 436 70.19 -58.19 48.32
N ALA A 437 70.39 -57.19 47.46
CA ALA A 437 71.71 -56.67 47.13
C ALA A 437 72.48 -56.12 48.35
N GLY A 438 71.78 -55.75 49.43
CA GLY A 438 72.36 -55.30 50.69
C GLY A 438 72.32 -56.33 51.83
N GLY A 439 71.96 -57.59 51.57
CA GLY A 439 71.80 -58.61 52.62
C GLY A 439 70.60 -58.37 53.56
N GLN A 440 69.61 -57.58 53.12
CA GLN A 440 68.38 -57.24 53.85
C GLN A 440 67.17 -57.95 53.22
N SER A 441 66.09 -58.12 53.97
CA SER A 441 64.79 -58.55 53.44
C SER A 441 63.84 -57.36 53.34
N CYS A 442 63.03 -57.27 52.28
CA CYS A 442 61.97 -56.28 52.21
C CYS A 442 60.79 -56.75 53.08
N ALA A 443 60.43 -55.98 54.10
CA ALA A 443 59.28 -56.24 54.96
C ALA A 443 58.60 -54.92 55.34
N ASN A 444 57.26 -54.91 55.37
CA ASN A 444 56.44 -53.74 55.73
C ASN A 444 56.79 -52.45 54.95
N GLY A 445 57.14 -52.57 53.66
CA GLY A 445 57.48 -51.40 52.84
C GLY A 445 58.84 -50.77 53.18
N ALA A 446 59.77 -51.52 53.77
CA ALA A 446 61.15 -51.10 54.05
C ALA A 446 62.16 -52.26 53.93
N CYS A 447 63.43 -51.95 53.65
CA CYS A 447 64.51 -52.94 53.75
C CYS A 447 64.95 -53.09 55.22
N ALA A 448 64.74 -54.27 55.80
CA ALA A 448 65.14 -54.59 57.18
C ALA A 448 66.22 -55.68 57.21
N THR A 449 67.16 -55.60 58.14
CA THR A 449 68.16 -56.65 58.36
C THR A 449 67.51 -57.88 58.97
N VAL A 450 67.84 -59.05 58.43
CA VAL A 450 67.35 -60.33 58.96
C VAL A 450 68.12 -60.61 60.25
N GLN A 451 67.47 -60.50 61.42
CA GLN A 451 68.07 -60.98 62.67
C GLN A 451 68.06 -62.53 62.68
N THR A 452 69.10 -63.15 62.13
CA THR A 452 69.38 -64.59 62.35
C THR A 452 70.09 -64.76 63.69
N GLY A 453 69.33 -64.68 64.79
CA GLY A 453 69.89 -64.61 66.15
C GLY A 453 69.26 -65.52 67.20
N PHE A 454 68.46 -66.53 66.84
CA PHE A 454 67.98 -67.51 67.82
C PHE A 454 68.80 -68.81 67.75
N ALA A 455 69.77 -68.95 68.65
CA ALA A 455 70.43 -70.21 68.93
C ALA A 455 69.42 -71.15 69.61
N VAL A 456 68.87 -72.10 68.86
CA VAL A 456 68.02 -73.16 69.40
C VAL A 456 68.93 -74.26 69.97
N LYS A 457 68.81 -74.54 71.27
CA LYS A 457 69.52 -75.65 71.93
C LYS A 457 69.07 -76.98 71.28
N ALA A 458 70.02 -77.87 70.99
CA ALA A 458 69.75 -79.13 70.30
C ALA A 458 68.58 -79.90 70.95
N GLY A 459 67.50 -80.15 70.17
CA GLY A 459 66.31 -80.89 70.62
C GLY A 459 64.96 -80.33 70.14
N PHE A 460 64.90 -79.09 69.63
CA PHE A 460 63.63 -78.46 69.21
C PHE A 460 63.59 -78.19 67.70
N ALA A 461 62.50 -78.59 67.04
CA ALA A 461 62.21 -78.23 65.65
C ALA A 461 61.16 -77.11 65.60
N VAL A 462 61.39 -76.11 64.75
CA VAL A 462 60.49 -74.97 64.56
C VAL A 462 59.90 -75.08 63.16
N VAL A 463 58.57 -75.09 63.04
CA VAL A 463 57.87 -75.09 61.74
C VAL A 463 57.20 -73.71 61.57
N PRO A 464 57.38 -73.02 60.42
CA PRO A 464 56.75 -71.74 60.18
C PRO A 464 55.23 -71.90 60.02
N ASP A 465 54.44 -71.12 60.79
CA ASP A 465 52.99 -71.00 60.61
C ASP A 465 52.71 -69.92 59.56
N SER A 466 51.81 -70.20 58.61
CA SER A 466 51.63 -69.44 57.37
C SER A 466 50.87 -68.11 57.52
N GLY A 467 50.96 -67.46 58.67
CA GLY A 467 50.30 -66.17 58.92
C GLY A 467 50.94 -65.38 60.06
N ALA A 468 51.41 -64.18 59.76
CA ALA A 468 51.79 -63.13 60.71
C ALA A 468 52.95 -63.42 61.69
N GLY A 469 54.01 -64.09 61.24
CA GLY A 469 55.33 -64.03 61.91
C GLY A 469 55.42 -64.67 63.30
N ALA A 470 54.50 -65.56 63.66
CA ALA A 470 54.57 -66.35 64.88
C ALA A 470 55.17 -67.75 64.58
N TYR A 471 56.13 -68.17 65.40
CA TYR A 471 56.72 -69.51 65.36
C TYR A 471 56.08 -70.38 66.46
N LYS A 472 55.68 -71.62 66.15
CA LYS A 472 55.29 -72.61 67.18
C LYS A 472 56.48 -73.46 67.56
N VAL A 473 56.69 -73.63 68.87
CA VAL A 473 57.64 -74.60 69.44
C VAL A 473 56.85 -75.82 69.88
N ILE A 474 57.20 -76.99 69.35
CA ILE A 474 56.57 -78.27 69.71
C ILE A 474 57.58 -79.03 70.57
N ASP A 475 57.24 -79.31 71.83
CA ASP A 475 58.01 -80.23 72.69
C ASP A 475 57.48 -81.67 72.50
N GLN A 476 58.37 -82.66 72.41
CA GLN A 476 57.98 -84.06 72.37
C GLN A 476 57.67 -84.56 73.79
N GLY A 477 56.53 -84.15 74.32
CA GLY A 477 55.97 -84.66 75.56
C GLY A 477 55.29 -83.57 76.39
N PHE A 478 53.97 -83.72 76.54
CA PHE A 478 53.02 -82.88 77.29
C PHE A 478 52.48 -81.62 76.60
N GLU A 479 51.18 -81.67 76.32
CA GLU A 479 50.34 -80.52 75.99
C GLU A 479 50.24 -79.56 77.19
N ALA A 480 50.68 -78.32 77.02
CA ALA A 480 50.14 -77.18 77.76
C ALA A 480 50.30 -75.90 76.93
N LEU A 481 49.15 -75.38 76.48
CA LEU A 481 49.02 -74.10 75.81
C LEU A 481 49.42 -72.94 76.73
N SER A 482 50.26 -72.03 76.22
CA SER A 482 50.29 -70.63 76.65
C SER A 482 50.81 -69.77 75.50
N ALA A 483 50.03 -68.76 75.13
CA ALA A 483 50.34 -67.82 74.06
C ALA A 483 51.51 -66.89 74.45
N CYS A 484 52.49 -66.68 73.57
CA CYS A 484 53.49 -65.62 73.73
C CYS A 484 53.07 -64.38 72.91
N GLY A 485 52.87 -63.26 73.59
CA GLY A 485 52.81 -61.93 72.99
C GLY A 485 54.10 -61.18 73.32
N GLY A 486 54.90 -60.87 72.29
CA GLY A 486 56.14 -60.10 72.44
C GLY A 486 57.36 -60.88 72.94
N ALA A 487 58.53 -60.22 72.88
CA ALA A 487 59.87 -60.81 72.75
C ALA A 487 60.48 -61.54 73.98
N TYR A 488 59.70 -61.94 74.99
CA TYR A 488 60.22 -62.69 76.15
C TYR A 488 59.18 -63.68 76.70
N CYS A 489 59.52 -64.97 76.82
CA CYS A 489 58.70 -65.95 77.57
C CYS A 489 59.43 -66.30 78.89
N VAL A 490 58.78 -66.08 80.04
CA VAL A 490 59.30 -66.38 81.40
C VAL A 490 58.54 -67.58 81.97
N ARG A 491 59.26 -68.58 82.50
CA ARG A 491 58.69 -69.79 83.10
C ARG A 491 58.12 -69.47 84.49
N GLY A 492 56.80 -69.28 84.60
CA GLY A 492 56.10 -69.23 85.88
C GLY A 492 55.83 -70.64 86.41
N GLY A 493 56.25 -70.92 87.65
CA GLY A 493 56.01 -72.20 88.32
C GLY A 493 54.61 -72.32 88.92
N PHE A 494 54.01 -73.50 88.70
CA PHE A 494 52.98 -74.25 89.45
C PHE A 494 51.99 -73.50 90.39
N GLN A 495 50.69 -73.69 90.17
CA GLN A 495 49.96 -74.89 90.64
C GLN A 495 48.89 -75.29 89.63
#